data_AF-A0AAD7YL09-F1
#
_entry.id   AF-A0AAD7YL09-F1
#
_cell.length_a   1.000
_cell.length_b   1.000
_cell.length_c   1.000
_cell.angle_alpha   90.00
_cell.angle_beta   90.00
_cell.angle_gamma   90.00
#
_symmetry.space_group_name_H-M   'P 1'
#
loop_
_entity.id
_entity.type
_entity.pdbx_description
1 polymer ?
#
loop_
_entity_poly.entity_id
_entity_poly.type
_entity_poly.pdbx_seq_one_letter_code
_entity_poly.pdbx_strand_id
1 'polypeptide(L)'
;MVFRAFGYPLHQGIVIVGISSIIASMAVLIPSLMFLVFMSNRHSYNSHPMLAIDLMCSLICASTCIYQIIISAILLYFLQEKKYVFLLSLWFGSNVVLLGVFFLLIIARSVICFNAGEYVHGALTISFGVIYEVLFTYFCMVVNSYESSMNPETIYF
;
A
#
# COMPACT_ATOMS: atom_id res chain seq x y z
N MET A 1 -4.05 -28.83 -13.21
CA MET A 1 -4.52 -27.67 -14.01
C MET A 1 -3.57 -26.52 -13.71
N VAL A 2 -2.84 -25.99 -14.71
CA VAL A 2 -1.97 -24.82 -14.48
C VAL A 2 -2.88 -23.62 -14.45
N PHE A 3 -3.30 -23.21 -13.25
CA PHE A 3 -4.05 -21.98 -13.09
C PHE A 3 -3.14 -20.79 -13.47
N ARG A 4 -3.55 -20.05 -14.49
CA ARG A 4 -2.84 -18.87 -14.99
C ARG A 4 -3.70 -17.65 -14.68
N ALA A 5 -3.16 -16.70 -13.95
CA ALA A 5 -3.72 -15.35 -13.87
C ALA A 5 -3.00 -14.51 -14.94
N PHE A 6 -3.76 -13.97 -15.90
CA PHE A 6 -3.23 -13.10 -16.97
C PHE A 6 -2.01 -13.65 -17.73
N GLY A 7 -1.95 -14.97 -17.95
CA GLY A 7 -0.90 -15.62 -18.73
C GLY A 7 0.33 -16.09 -17.95
N TYR A 8 0.51 -15.66 -16.70
CA TYR A 8 1.59 -16.12 -15.82
C TYR A 8 1.15 -17.28 -14.92
N PRO A 9 2.05 -18.23 -14.59
CA PRO A 9 1.78 -19.17 -13.52
C PRO A 9 1.55 -18.40 -12.21
N LEU A 10 0.51 -18.77 -11.47
CA LEU A 10 0.06 -18.12 -10.24
C LEU A 10 1.19 -17.80 -9.24
N HIS A 11 2.20 -18.69 -9.14
CA HIS A 11 3.40 -18.47 -8.33
C HIS A 11 4.23 -17.26 -8.79
N GLN A 12 4.39 -17.05 -10.10
CA GLN A 12 5.06 -15.85 -10.61
C GLN A 12 4.22 -14.60 -10.37
N GLY A 13 2.89 -14.72 -10.42
CA GLY A 13 1.97 -13.62 -10.09
C GLY A 13 2.20 -13.06 -8.69
N ILE A 14 2.23 -13.91 -7.65
CA ILE A 14 2.52 -13.47 -6.28
C ILE A 14 3.91 -12.85 -6.16
N VAL A 15 4.92 -13.46 -6.77
CA VAL A 15 6.29 -12.91 -6.71
C VAL A 15 6.35 -11.51 -7.32
N ILE A 16 5.66 -11.28 -8.44
CA ILE A 16 5.55 -9.96 -9.07
C ILE A 16 4.85 -8.97 -8.14
N VAL A 17 3.75 -9.38 -7.50
CA VAL A 17 3.02 -8.53 -6.53
C VAL A 17 3.91 -8.19 -5.32
N GLY A 18 4.62 -9.17 -4.77
CA GLY A 18 5.55 -8.96 -3.66
C GLY A 18 6.67 -7.97 -4.03
N ILE A 19 7.35 -8.18 -5.16
CA ILE A 19 8.44 -7.31 -5.61
C ILE A 19 7.93 -5.91 -5.95
N SER A 20 6.82 -5.79 -6.68
CA SER A 20 6.25 -4.49 -7.05
C SER A 20 5.78 -3.71 -5.82
N SER A 21 5.23 -4.38 -4.80
CA SER A 21 4.87 -3.73 -3.53
C SER A 21 6.09 -3.17 -2.79
N ILE A 22 7.24 -3.85 -2.82
CA ILE A 22 8.50 -3.35 -2.24
C ILE A 22 9.00 -2.13 -3.02
N ILE A 23 9.03 -2.22 -4.36
CA ILE A 23 9.49 -1.12 -5.22
C ILE A 23 8.60 0.12 -5.02
N ALA A 24 7.28 -0.05 -5.05
CA ALA A 24 6.33 1.03 -4.82
C ALA A 24 6.49 1.65 -3.43
N SER A 25 6.65 0.82 -2.39
CA SER A 25 6.86 1.30 -1.03
C SER A 25 8.17 2.06 -0.88
N MET A 26 9.25 1.63 -1.53
CA MET A 26 10.53 2.37 -1.52
C MET A 26 10.42 3.73 -2.24
N ALA A 27 9.70 3.78 -3.37
CA ALA A 27 9.49 5.00 -4.12
C ALA A 27 8.69 6.06 -3.33
N VAL A 28 7.81 5.63 -2.42
CA VAL A 28 7.04 6.53 -1.53
C VAL A 28 7.78 6.83 -0.22
N LEU A 29 8.53 5.87 0.32
CA LEU A 29 9.28 5.99 1.56
C LEU A 29 10.37 7.07 1.46
N ILE A 30 11.15 7.08 0.37
CA ILE A 30 12.27 8.01 0.21
C ILE A 30 11.78 9.48 0.25
N PRO A 31 10.80 9.93 -0.56
CA PRO A 31 10.25 11.27 -0.46
C PRO A 31 9.65 11.59 0.91
N SER A 32 8.96 10.62 1.54
CA SER A 32 8.32 10.80 2.85
C SER A 32 9.35 11.06 3.94
N LEU A 33 10.46 10.30 3.96
CA LEU A 33 11.56 10.51 4.89
C LEU A 33 12.29 11.83 4.64
N MET A 34 12.54 12.18 3.38
CA MET A 34 13.16 13.46 3.02
C MET A 34 12.31 14.64 3.51
N PHE A 35 10.99 14.57 3.33
CA PHE A 35 10.06 15.58 3.83
C PHE A 35 10.07 15.65 5.36
N LEU A 36 10.04 14.52 6.06
CA LEU A 36 10.11 14.48 7.52
C LEU A 36 11.41 15.10 8.05
N VAL A 37 12.56 14.79 7.44
CA VAL A 37 13.86 15.38 7.81
C VAL A 37 13.88 16.88 7.55
N PHE A 38 13.37 17.31 6.39
CA PHE A 38 13.26 18.74 6.06
C PHE A 38 12.38 19.49 7.07
N MET A 39 11.24 18.89 7.41
CA MET A 39 10.28 19.49 8.32
C MET A 39 10.78 19.48 9.76
N SER A 40 11.45 18.43 10.22
CA SER A 40 12.02 18.33 11.58
C SER A 40 12.94 19.51 11.95
N ASN A 41 13.49 20.19 10.95
CA ASN A 41 14.36 21.35 11.13
C ASN A 41 13.60 22.69 11.23
N ARG A 42 12.27 22.73 11.15
CA ARG A 42 11.45 23.95 11.15
C ARG A 42 10.57 24.05 12.40
N HIS A 43 10.74 25.05 13.25
CA HIS A 43 10.01 25.17 14.53
C HIS A 43 8.53 25.63 14.47
N SER A 44 7.88 25.74 13.31
CA SER A 44 6.56 26.37 13.18
C SER A 44 5.54 25.48 12.45
N TYR A 45 5.17 24.35 13.08
CA TYR A 45 4.20 23.39 12.53
C TYR A 45 2.74 23.77 12.82
N ASN A 46 2.48 24.37 13.99
CA ASN A 46 1.12 24.62 14.50
C ASN A 46 0.42 25.83 13.85
N SER A 47 1.13 26.63 13.07
CA SER A 47 0.62 27.84 12.44
C SER A 47 -0.01 27.59 11.06
N HIS A 48 0.25 26.42 10.44
CA HIS A 48 -0.21 26.11 9.09
C HIS A 48 -0.84 24.71 9.03
N PRO A 49 -2.17 24.60 8.95
CA PRO A 49 -2.89 23.31 8.96
C PRO A 49 -2.48 22.39 7.80
N MET A 50 -2.08 22.97 6.67
CA MET A 50 -1.60 22.22 5.50
C MET A 50 -0.26 21.52 5.75
N LEU A 51 0.66 22.19 6.46
CA LEU A 51 1.94 21.58 6.84
C LEU A 51 1.75 20.48 7.89
N ALA A 52 0.79 20.65 8.80
CA ALA A 52 0.47 19.66 9.82
C ALA A 52 -0.11 18.37 9.20
N ILE A 53 -1.04 18.49 8.24
CA ILE A 53 -1.58 17.30 7.54
C ILE A 53 -0.52 16.63 6.66
N ASP A 54 0.31 17.40 5.96
CA ASP A 54 1.39 16.83 5.14
C ASP A 54 2.41 16.08 6.01
N LEU A 55 2.74 16.60 7.20
CA LEU A 55 3.60 15.92 8.17
C LEU A 55 2.97 14.60 8.66
N MET A 56 1.69 14.63 9.04
CA MET A 56 0.94 13.43 9.46
C MET A 56 0.88 12.39 8.33
N CYS A 57 0.55 12.82 7.11
CA CYS A 57 0.53 11.96 5.93
C CYS A 57 1.92 11.36 5.67
N SER A 58 3.00 12.15 5.69
CA SER A 58 4.35 11.62 5.50
C SER A 58 4.78 10.64 6.58
N LEU A 59 4.39 10.87 7.84
CA LEU A 59 4.69 9.94 8.93
C LEU A 59 3.96 8.60 8.76
N ILE A 60 2.65 8.65 8.47
CA ILE A 60 1.86 7.43 8.28
C ILE A 60 2.31 6.72 7.00
N CYS A 61 2.55 7.43 5.89
CA CYS A 61 3.14 6.85 4.67
C CYS A 61 4.49 6.18 4.93
N ALA A 62 5.40 6.83 5.67
CA ALA A 62 6.71 6.24 5.97
C ALA A 62 6.57 4.95 6.81
N SER A 63 5.77 4.99 7.87
CA SER A 63 5.55 3.83 8.74
C SER A 63 4.88 2.65 8.01
N THR A 64 3.87 2.93 7.20
CA THR A 64 3.15 1.93 6.41
C THR A 64 4.01 1.36 5.29
N CYS A 65 4.84 2.17 4.62
CA CYS A 65 5.81 1.68 3.63
C CYS A 65 6.86 0.76 4.25
N ILE A 66 7.39 1.09 5.43
CA ILE A 66 8.34 0.21 6.14
C ILE A 66 7.68 -1.13 6.46
N TYR A 67 6.46 -1.09 7.01
CA TYR A 67 5.69 -2.28 7.30
C TYR A 67 5.44 -3.14 6.04
N GLN A 68 5.04 -2.50 4.94
CA GLN A 68 4.78 -3.17 3.66
C GLN A 68 6.04 -3.81 3.07
N ILE A 69 7.20 -3.15 3.18
CA ILE A 69 8.48 -3.71 2.76
C ILE A 69 8.80 -4.97 3.57
N ILE A 70 8.63 -4.91 4.89
CA ILE A 70 8.93 -6.03 5.79
C ILE A 70 8.01 -7.22 5.50
N ILE A 71 6.69 -7.02 5.47
CA ILE A 71 5.73 -8.10 5.25
C ILE A 71 5.91 -8.74 3.87
N SER A 72 6.19 -7.95 2.82
CA SER A 72 6.44 -8.46 1.48
C SER A 72 7.79 -9.16 1.35
N ALA A 73 8.84 -8.70 2.04
CA ALA A 73 10.13 -9.39 2.08
C ALA A 73 10.02 -10.75 2.79
N ILE A 74 9.31 -10.79 3.92
CA ILE A 74 9.00 -12.02 4.64
C ILE A 74 8.22 -12.97 3.72
N LEU A 75 7.17 -12.48 3.05
CA LEU A 75 6.38 -13.29 2.11
C LEU A 75 7.26 -13.89 0.99
N LEU A 76 8.12 -13.09 0.36
CA LEU A 76 9.00 -13.56 -0.72
C LEU A 76 10.01 -14.60 -0.25
N TYR A 77 10.55 -14.44 0.97
CA TYR A 77 11.45 -15.42 1.59
C TYR A 77 10.73 -16.76 1.83
N PHE A 78 9.54 -16.72 2.43
CA PHE A 78 8.78 -17.94 2.74
C PHE A 78 8.11 -18.60 1.52
N LEU A 79 7.89 -17.86 0.43
CA LEU A 79 7.41 -18.48 -0.82
C LEU A 79 8.43 -19.47 -1.40
N GLN A 80 9.74 -19.25 -1.17
CA GLN A 80 10.80 -20.15 -1.62
C GLN A 80 10.79 -21.48 -0.87
N GLU A 81 10.40 -21.45 0.41
CA GLU A 81 10.39 -22.60 1.33
C GLU A 81 9.15 -23.51 1.17
N LYS A 82 8.18 -23.14 0.30
CA LYS A 82 6.93 -23.85 -0.02
C LYS A 82 6.02 -24.15 1.20
N LYS A 83 4.87 -23.45 1.21
CA LYS A 83 3.59 -23.74 1.93
C LYS A 83 3.34 -23.01 3.25
N TYR A 84 3.15 -21.69 3.20
CA TYR A 84 2.57 -20.95 4.33
C TYR A 84 1.34 -20.14 3.90
N VAL A 85 0.20 -20.83 3.74
CA VAL A 85 -1.11 -20.21 3.45
C VAL A 85 -1.47 -19.16 4.51
N PHE A 86 -1.13 -19.41 5.78
CA PHE A 86 -1.33 -18.46 6.87
C PHE A 86 -0.61 -17.12 6.63
N LEU A 87 0.63 -17.16 6.15
CA LEU A 87 1.43 -15.96 5.91
C LEU A 87 0.87 -15.17 4.72
N LEU A 88 0.35 -15.86 3.71
CA LEU A 88 -0.30 -15.23 2.56
C LEU A 88 -1.61 -14.54 2.95
N SER A 89 -2.43 -15.21 3.78
CA SER A 89 -3.67 -14.65 4.30
C SER A 89 -3.40 -13.47 5.25
N LEU A 90 -2.37 -13.57 6.09
CA LEU A 90 -1.90 -12.45 6.92
C LEU A 90 -1.45 -11.27 6.06
N TRP A 91 -0.66 -11.53 5.01
CA TRP A 91 -0.21 -10.50 4.08
C TRP A 91 -1.40 -9.84 3.37
N PHE A 92 -2.39 -10.61 2.92
CA PHE A 92 -3.61 -10.10 2.31
C PHE A 92 -4.42 -9.23 3.28
N GLY A 93 -4.71 -9.73 4.48
CA GLY A 93 -5.45 -8.98 5.49
C GLY A 93 -4.74 -7.69 5.90
N SER A 94 -3.42 -7.72 6.01
CA SER A 94 -2.60 -6.53 6.31
C SER A 94 -2.70 -5.47 5.22
N ASN A 95 -2.68 -5.90 3.95
CA ASN A 95 -2.90 -5.04 2.80
C ASN A 95 -4.29 -4.39 2.82
N VAL A 96 -5.34 -5.13 3.19
CA VAL A 96 -6.72 -4.59 3.31
C VAL A 96 -6.80 -3.53 4.40
N VAL A 97 -6.18 -3.76 5.56
CA VAL A 97 -6.13 -2.76 6.64
C VAL A 97 -5.39 -1.50 6.19
N LEU A 98 -4.26 -1.65 5.49
CA LEU A 98 -3.51 -0.52 4.94
C LEU A 98 -4.35 0.29 3.95
N LEU A 99 -5.12 -0.37 3.07
CA LEU A 99 -6.04 0.32 2.16
C LEU A 99 -7.02 1.20 2.94
N GLY A 100 -7.61 0.69 4.02
CA GLY A 100 -8.51 1.47 4.87
C GLY A 100 -7.82 2.70 5.48
N VAL A 101 -6.58 2.55 5.95
CA VAL A 101 -5.79 3.67 6.50
C VAL A 101 -5.49 4.72 5.41
N PHE A 102 -5.06 4.29 4.22
CA PHE A 102 -4.77 5.20 3.10
C PHE A 102 -6.01 5.92 2.62
N PHE A 103 -7.16 5.24 2.55
CA PHE A 103 -8.43 5.83 2.16
C PHE A 103 -8.83 6.98 3.10
N LEU A 104 -8.75 6.76 4.42
CA LEU A 104 -9.03 7.80 5.41
C LEU A 104 -8.07 8.99 5.29
N LEU A 105 -6.79 8.73 5.02
CA LEU A 105 -5.78 9.78 4.81
C LEU A 105 -6.04 10.61 3.56
N ILE A 106 -6.41 9.96 2.46
CA ILE A 106 -6.78 10.63 1.20
C ILE A 106 -7.96 11.56 1.44
N ILE A 107 -9.02 11.08 2.10
CA ILE A 107 -10.18 11.91 2.44
C ILE A 107 -9.77 13.11 3.31
N ALA A 108 -9.04 12.87 4.40
CA ALA A 108 -8.63 13.92 5.32
C ALA A 108 -7.80 14.99 4.62
N ARG A 109 -6.82 14.58 3.81
CA ARG A 109 -5.97 15.49 3.04
C ARG A 109 -6.77 16.26 1.99
N SER A 110 -7.65 15.60 1.24
CA SER A 110 -8.49 16.26 0.23
C SER A 110 -9.40 17.33 0.86
N VAL A 111 -10.05 17.04 1.99
CA VAL A 111 -10.88 18.02 2.71
C VAL A 111 -10.06 19.24 3.13
N ILE A 112 -8.86 19.04 3.67
CA ILE A 112 -7.99 20.15 4.10
C ILE A 112 -7.48 20.97 2.90
N CYS A 113 -7.09 20.32 1.80
CA CYS A 113 -6.68 21.01 0.57
C CYS A 113 -7.81 21.86 -0.02
N PHE A 114 -9.04 21.33 -0.09
CA PHE A 114 -10.18 22.10 -0.58
C PHE A 114 -10.54 23.27 0.35
N ASN A 115 -10.46 23.06 1.67
CA ASN A 115 -10.70 24.14 2.64
C ASN A 115 -9.62 25.24 2.58
N ALA A 116 -8.38 24.89 2.23
CA ALA A 116 -7.28 25.84 2.04
C ALA A 116 -7.31 26.57 0.68
N GLY A 117 -8.25 26.26 -0.22
CA GLY A 117 -8.32 26.80 -1.58
C GLY A 117 -7.31 26.17 -2.56
N GLU A 118 -6.63 25.09 -2.15
CA GLU A 118 -5.61 24.39 -2.92
C GLU A 118 -6.21 23.25 -3.74
N TYR A 119 -7.12 23.61 -4.66
CA TYR A 119 -7.94 22.67 -5.43
C TYR A 119 -7.10 21.68 -6.26
N VAL A 120 -5.96 22.13 -6.81
CA VAL A 120 -5.08 21.29 -7.64
C VAL A 120 -4.45 20.17 -6.80
N HIS A 121 -3.96 20.50 -5.60
CA HIS A 121 -3.39 19.52 -4.67
C HIS A 121 -4.46 18.53 -4.17
N GLY A 122 -5.67 19.03 -3.90
CA GLY A 122 -6.82 18.17 -3.56
C GLY A 122 -7.17 17.18 -4.68
N ALA A 123 -7.26 17.66 -5.93
CA ALA A 123 -7.57 16.83 -7.09
C ALA A 123 -6.48 15.78 -7.39
N LEU A 124 -5.20 16.15 -7.27
CA LEU A 124 -4.08 15.20 -7.40
C LEU A 124 -4.16 14.12 -6.33
N THR A 125 -4.45 14.48 -5.09
CA THR A 125 -4.57 13.53 -3.97
C THR A 125 -5.67 12.49 -4.23
N ILE A 126 -6.83 12.92 -4.71
CA ILE A 126 -7.93 12.03 -5.11
C ILE A 126 -7.49 11.13 -6.28
N SER A 127 -6.83 11.70 -7.29
CA SER A 127 -6.38 10.95 -8.47
C SER A 127 -5.40 9.83 -8.08
N PHE A 128 -4.44 10.12 -7.20
CA PHE A 128 -3.54 9.10 -6.65
C PHE A 128 -4.29 8.04 -5.85
N GLY A 129 -5.32 8.44 -5.10
CA GLY A 129 -6.18 7.51 -4.35
C GLY A 129 -6.88 6.50 -5.26
N VAL A 130 -7.48 6.97 -6.36
CA VAL A 130 -8.15 6.09 -7.33
C VAL A 130 -7.15 5.12 -7.98
N ILE A 131 -5.96 5.60 -8.36
CA ILE A 131 -4.91 4.74 -8.93
C ILE A 131 -4.49 3.67 -7.91
N TYR A 132 -4.33 4.03 -6.65
CA TYR A 132 -3.96 3.11 -5.58
C TYR A 132 -5.04 2.03 -5.37
N GLU A 133 -6.32 2.40 -5.36
CA GLU A 133 -7.44 1.47 -5.22
C GLU A 133 -7.51 0.46 -6.39
N VAL A 134 -7.30 0.91 -7.62
CA VAL A 134 -7.28 0.03 -8.81
C VAL A 134 -6.12 -0.95 -8.74
N LEU A 135 -4.91 -0.48 -8.40
CA LEU A 135 -3.73 -1.35 -8.22
C LEU A 135 -3.96 -2.37 -7.10
N PHE A 136 -4.57 -1.93 -6.00
CA PHE A 136 -4.88 -2.79 -4.87
C PHE A 136 -5.87 -3.89 -5.24
N THR A 137 -6.95 -3.53 -5.95
CA THR A 137 -7.95 -4.49 -6.43
C THR A 137 -7.30 -5.55 -7.31
N TYR A 138 -6.37 -5.14 -8.19
CA TYR A 138 -5.59 -6.08 -9.00
C TYR A 138 -4.75 -7.03 -8.14
N PHE A 139 -4.08 -6.53 -7.10
CA PHE A 139 -3.32 -7.38 -6.17
C PHE A 139 -4.21 -8.38 -5.43
N CYS A 140 -5.38 -7.96 -4.98
CA CYS A 140 -6.34 -8.84 -4.32
C CYS A 140 -6.80 -9.98 -5.25
N MET A 141 -7.08 -9.69 -6.52
CA MET A 141 -7.46 -10.71 -7.50
C MET A 141 -6.36 -11.76 -7.69
N VAL A 142 -5.10 -11.34 -7.81
CA VAL A 142 -3.96 -12.25 -7.99
C VAL A 142 -3.76 -13.15 -6.77
N VAL A 143 -3.81 -12.57 -5.57
CA VAL A 143 -3.60 -13.32 -4.32
C VAL A 143 -4.76 -14.27 -4.03
N ASN A 144 -6.00 -13.82 -4.18
CA ASN A 144 -7.17 -14.68 -4.01
C ASN A 144 -7.17 -15.85 -5.01
N SER A 145 -6.80 -15.59 -6.26
CA SER A 145 -6.66 -16.65 -7.28
C SER A 145 -5.59 -17.68 -6.89
N TYR A 146 -4.52 -17.26 -6.21
CA TYR A 146 -3.48 -18.16 -5.74
C TYR A 146 -3.93 -18.98 -4.53
N GLU A 147 -4.55 -18.34 -3.53
CA GLU A 147 -5.09 -19.02 -2.34
C GLU A 147 -6.12 -20.08 -2.72
N SER A 148 -7.06 -19.72 -3.60
CA SER A 148 -8.07 -20.64 -4.14
C SER A 148 -7.44 -21.82 -4.90
N SER A 149 -6.28 -21.64 -5.53
CA SER A 149 -5.56 -22.73 -6.19
C SER A 149 -4.84 -23.67 -5.21
N MET A 150 -4.50 -23.19 -4.01
CA MET A 150 -3.86 -23.98 -2.96
C MET A 150 -4.86 -24.76 -2.11
N ASN A 151 -6.03 -24.17 -1.83
CA ASN A 151 -7.11 -24.77 -1.05
C ASN A 151 -8.44 -24.65 -1.79
N PRO A 152 -8.76 -25.56 -2.74
CA PRO A 152 -9.97 -25.48 -3.56
C PRO A 152 -11.28 -25.70 -2.78
N GLU A 153 -11.21 -26.21 -1.55
CA GLU A 153 -12.38 -26.45 -0.68
C GLU A 153 -12.74 -25.26 0.20
N THR A 154 -11.89 -24.23 0.26
CA THR A 154 -12.11 -23.02 1.07
C THR A 154 -12.45 -21.86 0.15
N ILE A 155 -13.71 -21.41 0.17
CA ILE A 155 -14.12 -20.19 -0.53
C ILE A 155 -13.67 -19.01 0.33
N TYR A 156 -12.64 -18.29 -0.12
CA TYR A 156 -12.22 -17.03 0.49
C TYR A 156 -13.10 -15.91 -0.11
N PHE A 157 -13.97 -15.34 0.73
CA PHE A 157 -14.91 -14.26 0.38
C PHE A 157 -14.22 -12.90 0.31
#